data_AF-A0A849IUQ7-F1
#
_entry.id   AF-A0A849IUQ7-F1
#
_cell.length_a   1.000
_cell.length_b   1.000
_cell.length_c   1.000
_cell.angle_alpha   90.00
_cell.angle_beta   90.00
_cell.angle_gamma   90.00
#
_symmetry.space_group_name_H-M   'P 1'
#
loop_
_entity.id
_entity.type
_entity.pdbx_description
1 polymer ?
#
loop_
_entity_poly.entity_id
_entity_poly.type
_entity_poly.pdbx_seq_one_letter_code
_entity_poly.pdbx_strand_id
1 'polypeptide(L)'
;MTEFPERLKELAAKTKGFMPEPEGLALFDHALSVAKGVSGPIVEIGSYCGLSTLYLGEAARILGRPFITIDHHRGSEEMLPPSEFFDPELLDPITGRFDSLATLRHTLELADLEDFVTVVVGESTLISGLIKAPIAALFIDGGHGSLATWNDFNYWAEKIDQEGLLMIHDVFADQNDGGRPPFEIYTYAIHMGDFFELAQVGSLRVLKKIADSKKDASALA
;
A
#
# COMPACT_ATOMS: atom_id res chain seq x y z
N MET A 1 18.37 9.94 11.31
CA MET A 1 17.33 9.63 10.33
C MET A 1 17.88 8.52 9.47
N THR A 2 17.13 7.45 9.26
CA THR A 2 17.57 6.40 8.35
C THR A 2 17.23 6.88 6.94
N GLU A 3 18.22 6.89 6.05
CA GLU A 3 18.01 7.34 4.67
C GLU A 3 17.63 6.16 3.78
N PHE A 4 16.80 6.41 2.77
CA PHE A 4 16.49 5.40 1.75
C PHE A 4 17.76 5.12 0.92
N PRO A 5 18.22 3.86 0.79
CA PRO A 5 19.49 3.53 0.14
C PRO A 5 19.56 4.00 -1.31
N GLU A 6 20.68 4.60 -1.70
CA GLU A 6 20.87 5.12 -3.07
C GLU A 6 20.70 4.04 -4.14
N ARG A 7 21.17 2.81 -3.87
CA ARG A 7 20.96 1.66 -4.78
C ARG A 7 19.46 1.40 -5.07
N LEU A 8 18.60 1.59 -4.06
CA LEU A 8 17.16 1.36 -4.19
C LEU A 8 16.47 2.55 -4.86
N LYS A 9 16.99 3.78 -4.69
CA LYS A 9 16.53 4.94 -5.50
C LYS A 9 16.80 4.72 -6.99
N GLU A 10 18.01 4.28 -7.34
CA GLU A 10 18.37 3.99 -8.73
C GLU A 10 17.52 2.86 -9.33
N LEU A 11 17.17 1.85 -8.53
CA LEU A 11 16.29 0.77 -8.93
C LEU A 11 14.84 1.24 -9.07
N ALA A 12 14.33 2.03 -8.11
CA ALA A 12 13.00 2.61 -8.15
C ALA A 12 12.80 3.46 -9.39
N ALA A 13 13.77 4.30 -9.76
CA ALA A 13 13.73 5.14 -10.97
C ALA A 13 13.60 4.34 -12.29
N LYS A 14 13.90 3.03 -12.28
CA LYS A 14 13.82 2.12 -13.44
C LYS A 14 12.67 1.11 -13.33
N THR A 15 12.02 1.03 -12.19
CA THR A 15 10.95 0.05 -11.93
C THR A 15 9.65 0.58 -12.50
N LYS A 16 8.96 -0.23 -13.29
CA LYS A 16 7.64 0.13 -13.85
C LYS A 16 6.64 0.36 -12.70
N GLY A 17 5.88 1.44 -12.76
CA GLY A 17 4.87 1.77 -11.76
C GLY A 17 4.63 3.26 -11.68
N PHE A 18 3.70 3.67 -10.82
CA PHE A 18 3.35 5.06 -10.60
C PHE A 18 3.58 5.42 -9.13
N MET A 19 4.76 5.96 -8.84
CA MET A 19 5.09 6.46 -7.51
C MET A 19 6.11 7.59 -7.66
N PRO A 20 5.68 8.86 -7.71
CA PRO A 20 6.61 9.98 -7.74
C PRO A 20 7.63 9.89 -6.59
N GLU A 21 8.91 10.17 -6.86
CA GLU A 21 9.98 9.97 -5.88
C GLU A 21 9.70 10.63 -4.51
N PRO A 22 9.18 11.89 -4.43
CA PRO A 22 8.83 12.48 -3.13
C PRO A 22 7.77 11.68 -2.36
N GLU A 23 6.82 11.08 -3.06
CA GLU A 23 5.75 10.26 -2.48
C GLU A 23 6.29 8.90 -2.01
N GLY A 24 7.17 8.27 -2.80
CA GLY A 24 7.87 7.04 -2.39
C GLY A 24 8.76 7.23 -1.17
N LEU A 25 9.51 8.33 -1.11
CA LEU A 25 10.30 8.68 0.08
C LEU A 25 9.41 8.95 1.30
N ALA A 26 8.25 9.59 1.11
CA ALA A 26 7.28 9.77 2.19
C ALA A 26 6.70 8.43 2.67
N LEU A 27 6.41 7.48 1.78
CA LEU A 27 6.00 6.12 2.17
C LEU A 27 7.06 5.44 3.03
N PHE A 28 8.33 5.50 2.62
CA PHE A 28 9.45 4.97 3.39
C PHE A 28 9.56 5.59 4.79
N ASP A 29 9.57 6.91 4.87
CA ASP A 29 9.72 7.65 6.13
C ASP A 29 8.55 7.39 7.09
N HIS A 30 7.32 7.36 6.59
CA HIS A 30 6.15 7.10 7.42
C HIS A 30 6.06 5.63 7.84
N ALA A 31 6.41 4.68 6.97
CA ALA A 31 6.53 3.27 7.36
C ALA A 31 7.55 3.07 8.49
N LEU A 32 8.70 3.76 8.45
CA LEU A 32 9.69 3.75 9.54
C LEU A 32 9.18 4.37 10.85
N SER A 33 8.20 5.27 10.77
CA SER A 33 7.62 5.96 11.92
C SER A 33 6.64 5.12 12.74
N VAL A 34 6.24 3.94 12.23
CA VAL A 34 5.34 3.01 12.92
C VAL A 34 5.92 2.65 14.28
N ALA A 35 5.19 3.01 15.35
CA ALA A 35 5.69 2.85 16.70
C ALA A 35 5.88 1.37 17.09
N LYS A 36 6.87 1.09 17.94
CA LYS A 36 7.18 -0.28 18.41
C LYS A 36 6.01 -0.97 19.13
N GLY A 37 5.09 -0.21 19.71
CA GLY A 37 3.90 -0.73 20.38
C GLY A 37 2.78 -1.17 19.43
N VAL A 38 2.83 -0.78 18.15
CA VAL A 38 1.84 -1.15 17.14
C VAL A 38 2.16 -2.56 16.63
N SER A 39 1.19 -3.46 16.66
CA SER A 39 1.36 -4.87 16.33
C SER A 39 1.18 -5.17 14.85
N GLY A 40 1.82 -6.25 14.38
CA GLY A 40 1.53 -6.83 13.07
C GLY A 40 2.39 -6.34 11.90
N PRO A 41 2.10 -6.84 10.68
CA PRO A 41 2.85 -6.53 9.48
C PRO A 41 2.55 -5.12 8.95
N ILE A 42 3.41 -4.64 8.05
CA ILE A 42 3.02 -3.64 7.06
C ILE A 42 2.32 -4.39 5.92
N VAL A 43 1.20 -3.86 5.42
CA VAL A 43 0.45 -4.44 4.31
C VAL A 43 0.35 -3.43 3.18
N GLU A 44 0.64 -3.87 1.96
CA GLU A 44 0.43 -3.15 0.70
C GLU A 44 -0.64 -3.88 -0.12
N ILE A 45 -1.62 -3.14 -0.61
CA ILE A 45 -2.62 -3.61 -1.57
C ILE A 45 -2.36 -2.92 -2.91
N GLY A 46 -2.08 -3.73 -3.94
CA GLY A 46 -1.55 -3.26 -5.22
C GLY A 46 -0.02 -3.29 -5.21
N SER A 47 0.56 -4.33 -5.81
CA SER A 47 2.00 -4.52 -5.90
C SER A 47 2.56 -4.06 -7.24
N TYR A 48 1.76 -4.24 -8.31
CA TYR A 48 2.17 -4.04 -9.70
C TYR A 48 3.52 -4.72 -10.00
N CYS A 49 4.54 -3.96 -10.41
CA CYS A 49 5.90 -4.43 -10.64
C CYS A 49 6.85 -4.13 -9.46
N GLY A 50 6.34 -3.66 -8.33
CA GLY A 50 7.07 -3.56 -7.07
C GLY A 50 7.67 -2.20 -6.72
N LEU A 51 7.28 -1.12 -7.40
CA LEU A 51 7.90 0.20 -7.19
C LEU A 51 7.72 0.71 -5.74
N SER A 52 6.49 0.78 -5.25
CA SER A 52 6.16 1.12 -3.86
C SER A 52 6.68 0.06 -2.87
N THR A 53 6.66 -1.21 -3.28
CA THR A 53 7.20 -2.36 -2.53
C THR A 53 8.68 -2.19 -2.18
N LEU A 54 9.49 -1.51 -3.02
CA LEU A 54 10.89 -1.18 -2.68
C LEU A 54 11.00 -0.27 -1.46
N TYR A 55 10.15 0.76 -1.38
CA TYR A 55 10.14 1.72 -0.27
C TYR A 55 9.64 1.06 1.01
N LEU A 56 8.47 0.41 0.95
CA LEU A 56 7.87 -0.24 2.12
C LEU A 56 8.67 -1.46 2.58
N GLY A 57 9.23 -2.24 1.65
CA GLY A 57 10.05 -3.41 1.93
C GLY A 57 11.35 -3.05 2.65
N GLU A 58 12.03 -1.99 2.22
CA GLU A 58 13.23 -1.51 2.92
C GLU A 58 12.91 -0.98 4.32
N ALA A 59 11.81 -0.22 4.48
CA ALA A 59 11.35 0.23 5.80
C ALA A 59 11.05 -0.95 6.74
N ALA A 60 10.33 -1.94 6.25
CA ALA A 60 10.00 -3.16 7.00
C ALA A 60 11.27 -3.94 7.39
N ARG A 61 12.23 -4.08 6.48
CA ARG A 61 13.52 -4.71 6.71
C ARG A 61 14.29 -4.02 7.83
N ILE A 62 14.36 -2.68 7.82
CA ILE A 62 15.02 -1.88 8.86
C ILE A 62 14.33 -2.06 10.22
N LEU A 63 13.00 -2.12 10.23
CA LEU A 63 12.22 -2.31 11.45
C LEU A 63 12.26 -3.75 11.98
N GLY A 64 12.73 -4.72 11.18
CA GLY A 64 12.56 -6.15 11.47
C GLY A 64 11.09 -6.55 11.56
N ARG A 65 10.22 -5.87 10.81
CA ARG A 65 8.76 -6.07 10.82
C ARG A 65 8.37 -6.86 9.56
N PRO A 66 7.43 -7.82 9.64
CA PRO A 66 6.96 -8.51 8.45
C PRO A 66 6.30 -7.54 7.48
N PHE A 67 6.50 -7.76 6.18
CA PHE A 67 5.83 -7.01 5.12
C PHE A 67 5.14 -7.95 4.15
N ILE A 68 3.90 -7.61 3.82
CA ILE A 68 3.03 -8.38 2.94
C ILE A 68 2.57 -7.44 1.82
N THR A 69 2.83 -7.82 0.58
CA THR A 69 2.27 -7.14 -0.59
C THR A 69 1.28 -8.06 -1.29
N ILE A 70 0.12 -7.54 -1.68
CA ILE A 70 -1.03 -8.32 -2.15
C ILE A 70 -1.50 -7.76 -3.48
N ASP A 71 -1.50 -8.63 -4.50
CA ASP A 71 -1.97 -8.29 -5.84
C ASP A 71 -2.38 -9.57 -6.59
N HIS A 72 -3.42 -9.50 -7.41
CA HIS A 72 -3.79 -10.61 -8.29
C HIS A 72 -2.90 -10.68 -9.54
N HIS A 73 -2.11 -9.64 -9.81
CA HIS A 73 -1.18 -9.47 -10.92
C HIS A 73 -1.84 -9.60 -12.30
N ARG A 74 -3.12 -9.22 -12.41
CA ARG A 74 -3.90 -9.30 -13.67
C ARG A 74 -4.31 -7.94 -14.23
N GLY A 75 -3.78 -6.86 -13.66
CA GLY A 75 -4.10 -5.48 -14.02
C GLY A 75 -5.47 -5.08 -13.50
N SER A 76 -5.55 -3.88 -12.93
CA SER A 76 -6.83 -3.25 -12.58
C SER A 76 -7.61 -2.86 -13.86
N GLU A 77 -8.91 -2.57 -13.75
CA GLU A 77 -9.76 -2.22 -14.90
C GLU A 77 -9.16 -1.07 -15.73
N GLU A 78 -8.60 -0.07 -15.05
CA GLU A 78 -7.93 1.09 -15.62
C GLU A 78 -6.59 0.78 -16.28
N MET A 79 -6.01 -0.40 -16.08
CA MET A 79 -4.74 -0.82 -16.69
C MET A 79 -4.94 -1.70 -17.92
N LEU A 80 -6.17 -2.09 -18.24
CA LEU A 80 -6.48 -3.00 -19.35
C LEU A 80 -6.94 -2.24 -20.60
N PRO A 81 -6.79 -2.81 -21.81
CA PRO A 81 -7.25 -2.17 -23.03
C PRO A 81 -8.74 -1.82 -22.96
N PRO A 82 -9.15 -0.64 -23.46
CA PRO A 82 -8.41 0.29 -24.31
C PRO A 82 -7.60 1.39 -23.58
N SER A 83 -7.32 1.23 -22.28
CA SER A 83 -6.66 2.26 -21.48
C SER A 83 -5.27 2.68 -22.00
N GLU A 84 -4.92 3.95 -21.78
CA GLU A 84 -3.58 4.48 -22.03
C GLU A 84 -2.52 3.97 -21.04
N PHE A 85 -2.96 3.48 -19.87
CA PHE A 85 -2.08 2.88 -18.87
C PHE A 85 -1.74 1.41 -19.18
N PHE A 86 -2.29 0.84 -20.25
CA PHE A 86 -1.99 -0.52 -20.66
C PHE A 86 -0.54 -0.64 -21.18
N ASP A 87 0.25 -1.47 -20.50
CA ASP A 87 1.60 -1.82 -20.91
C ASP A 87 1.64 -3.18 -21.64
N PRO A 88 1.83 -3.21 -22.97
CA PRO A 88 1.87 -4.46 -23.72
C PRO A 88 3.08 -5.34 -23.38
N GLU A 89 4.14 -4.78 -22.76
CA GLU A 89 5.31 -5.57 -22.33
C GLU A 89 4.98 -6.48 -21.13
N LEU A 90 3.88 -6.22 -20.43
CA LEU A 90 3.38 -7.04 -19.32
C LEU A 90 2.35 -8.08 -19.77
N LEU A 91 2.19 -8.32 -21.08
CA LEU A 91 1.41 -9.45 -21.56
C LEU A 91 2.22 -10.74 -21.45
N ASP A 92 1.64 -11.73 -20.77
CA ASP A 92 2.17 -13.09 -20.77
C ASP A 92 2.05 -13.68 -22.20
N PRO A 93 3.16 -14.13 -22.81
CA PRO A 93 3.17 -14.56 -24.21
C PRO A 93 2.47 -15.91 -24.45
N ILE A 94 2.17 -16.67 -23.40
CA ILE A 94 1.53 -17.99 -23.48
C ILE A 94 0.01 -17.84 -23.41
N THR A 95 -0.47 -17.01 -22.48
CA THR A 95 -1.89 -16.85 -22.15
C THR A 95 -2.51 -15.61 -22.79
N GLY A 96 -1.70 -14.64 -23.21
CA GLY A 96 -2.14 -13.36 -23.74
C GLY A 96 -2.80 -12.45 -22.69
N ARG A 97 -2.64 -12.76 -21.39
CA ARG A 97 -3.19 -11.97 -20.28
C ARG A 97 -2.14 -11.03 -19.72
N PHE A 98 -2.58 -9.90 -19.17
CA PHE A 98 -1.72 -9.07 -18.35
C PHE A 98 -1.18 -9.88 -17.16
N ASP A 99 0.13 -9.78 -16.89
CA ASP A 99 0.83 -10.44 -15.79
C ASP A 99 2.05 -9.63 -15.33
N SER A 100 1.95 -8.98 -14.16
CA SER A 100 3.07 -8.23 -13.56
C SER A 100 3.90 -9.04 -12.57
N LEU A 101 3.51 -10.28 -12.25
CA LEU A 101 4.13 -11.06 -11.17
C LEU A 101 5.60 -11.41 -11.45
N ALA A 102 5.91 -11.80 -12.69
CA ALA A 102 7.28 -12.10 -13.08
C ALA A 102 8.19 -10.85 -12.97
N THR A 103 7.66 -9.69 -13.34
CA THR A 103 8.38 -8.41 -13.20
C THR A 103 8.58 -8.06 -11.73
N LEU A 104 7.55 -8.20 -10.88
CA LEU A 104 7.69 -8.01 -9.42
C LEU A 104 8.80 -8.91 -8.85
N ARG A 105 8.82 -10.20 -9.21
CA ARG A 105 9.84 -11.15 -8.74
C ARG A 105 11.25 -10.67 -9.09
N HIS A 106 11.49 -10.24 -10.33
CA HIS A 106 12.79 -9.69 -10.73
C HIS A 106 13.14 -8.40 -9.97
N THR A 107 12.17 -7.52 -9.73
CA THR A 107 12.39 -6.30 -8.93
C THR A 107 12.88 -6.64 -7.52
N LEU A 108 12.25 -7.63 -6.86
CA LEU A 108 12.63 -8.05 -5.50
C LEU A 108 14.00 -8.73 -5.44
N GLU A 109 14.34 -9.53 -6.45
CA GLU A 109 15.67 -10.16 -6.60
C GLU A 109 16.75 -9.08 -6.72
N LEU A 110 16.56 -8.10 -7.61
CA LEU A 110 17.50 -6.98 -7.79
C LEU A 110 17.62 -6.09 -6.55
N ALA A 111 16.57 -6.02 -5.73
CA ALA A 111 16.55 -5.23 -4.51
C ALA A 111 17.20 -5.92 -3.30
N ASP A 112 17.45 -7.24 -3.38
CA ASP A 112 17.84 -8.12 -2.27
C ASP A 112 16.78 -8.10 -1.14
N LEU A 113 15.50 -8.21 -1.53
CA LEU A 113 14.34 -8.12 -0.63
C LEU A 113 13.49 -9.41 -0.59
N GLU A 114 13.82 -10.44 -1.37
CA GLU A 114 13.01 -11.67 -1.48
C GLU A 114 12.82 -12.40 -0.14
N ASP A 115 13.82 -12.36 0.75
CA ASP A 115 13.74 -12.99 2.07
C ASP A 115 12.90 -12.19 3.08
N PHE A 116 12.51 -10.96 2.74
CA PHE A 116 11.81 -10.03 3.64
C PHE A 116 10.39 -9.71 3.20
N VAL A 117 10.11 -9.74 1.90
CA VAL A 117 8.79 -9.41 1.33
C VAL A 117 7.99 -10.69 1.12
N THR A 118 6.85 -10.80 1.80
CA THR A 118 5.88 -11.85 1.52
C THR A 118 4.94 -11.40 0.40
N VAL A 119 5.15 -11.93 -0.81
CA VAL A 119 4.24 -11.69 -1.95
C VAL A 119 3.06 -12.65 -1.87
N VAL A 120 1.84 -12.11 -1.81
CA VAL A 120 0.60 -12.88 -1.81
C VAL A 120 -0.16 -12.62 -3.09
N VAL A 121 -0.24 -13.66 -3.93
CA VAL A 121 -0.92 -13.56 -5.23
C VAL A 121 -2.40 -13.94 -5.07
N GLY A 122 -3.29 -12.97 -5.24
CA GLY A 122 -4.73 -13.21 -5.19
C GLY A 122 -5.57 -11.95 -4.98
N GLU A 123 -6.88 -12.13 -4.96
CA GLU A 123 -7.83 -11.04 -4.71
C GLU A 123 -7.72 -10.51 -3.28
N SER A 124 -7.51 -9.20 -3.14
CA SER A 124 -7.39 -8.50 -1.85
C SER A 124 -8.52 -8.89 -0.87
N THR A 125 -9.76 -8.92 -1.35
CA THR A 125 -10.94 -9.28 -0.53
C THR A 125 -10.86 -10.71 0.02
N LEU A 126 -10.43 -11.69 -0.78
CA LEU A 126 -10.26 -13.08 -0.34
C LEU A 126 -9.13 -13.20 0.68
N ILE A 127 -7.99 -12.54 0.43
CA ILE A 127 -6.82 -12.57 1.32
C ILE A 127 -7.11 -11.89 2.66
N SER A 128 -7.90 -10.80 2.67
CA SER A 128 -8.36 -10.14 3.91
C SER A 128 -9.11 -11.10 4.84
N GLY A 129 -9.79 -12.10 4.26
CA GLY A 129 -10.50 -13.16 4.96
C GLY A 129 -9.57 -14.16 5.65
N LEU A 130 -8.31 -14.25 5.24
CA LEU A 130 -7.29 -15.15 5.81
C LEU A 130 -6.46 -14.45 6.87
N ILE A 131 -6.19 -13.15 6.71
CA ILE A 131 -5.42 -12.35 7.67
C ILE A 131 -6.34 -11.86 8.79
N LYS A 132 -6.28 -12.51 9.96
CA LYS A 132 -7.09 -12.14 11.14
C LYS A 132 -6.35 -11.31 12.18
N ALA A 133 -5.02 -11.33 12.15
CA ALA A 133 -4.21 -10.56 13.08
C ALA A 133 -4.28 -9.05 12.78
N PRO A 134 -4.06 -8.18 13.78
CA PRO A 134 -3.88 -6.75 13.55
C PRO A 134 -2.69 -6.47 12.62
N ILE A 135 -2.73 -5.34 11.93
CA ILE A 135 -1.66 -4.85 11.05
C ILE A 135 -1.17 -3.48 11.53
N ALA A 136 0.11 -3.19 11.31
CA ALA A 136 0.73 -1.99 11.84
C ALA A 136 0.61 -0.79 10.91
N ALA A 137 0.59 -1.06 9.62
CA ALA A 137 0.34 -0.08 8.58
C ALA A 137 -0.35 -0.75 7.40
N LEU A 138 -1.19 0.03 6.72
CA LEU A 138 -1.85 -0.34 5.48
C LEU A 138 -1.53 0.72 4.43
N PHE A 139 -1.07 0.30 3.26
CA PHE A 139 -0.98 1.11 2.05
C PHE A 139 -2.01 0.61 1.04
N ILE A 140 -2.92 1.50 0.61
CA ILE A 140 -3.94 1.21 -0.41
C ILE A 140 -3.53 1.92 -1.70
N ASP A 141 -3.18 1.13 -2.71
CA ASP A 141 -2.81 1.53 -4.07
C ASP A 141 -3.24 0.46 -5.09
N GLY A 142 -4.44 -0.08 -4.86
CA GLY A 142 -5.03 -1.16 -5.65
C GLY A 142 -5.78 -0.64 -6.88
N GLY A 143 -6.98 -1.18 -7.11
CA GLY A 143 -7.83 -0.69 -8.20
C GLY A 143 -8.49 0.65 -7.86
N HIS A 144 -8.55 1.54 -8.84
CA HIS A 144 -9.14 2.88 -8.72
C HIS A 144 -10.65 2.92 -9.07
N GLY A 145 -11.23 1.78 -9.41
CA GLY A 145 -12.68 1.62 -9.54
C GLY A 145 -13.38 1.64 -8.17
N SER A 146 -14.55 2.28 -8.08
CA SER A 146 -15.28 2.47 -6.82
C SER A 146 -15.42 1.20 -5.98
N LEU A 147 -15.82 0.07 -6.58
CA LEU A 147 -15.97 -1.19 -5.86
C LEU A 147 -14.63 -1.72 -5.33
N ALA A 148 -13.55 -1.63 -6.12
CA ALA A 148 -12.23 -2.11 -5.72
C ALA A 148 -11.69 -1.30 -4.53
N THR A 149 -11.64 0.02 -4.69
CA THR A 149 -11.13 0.93 -3.65
C THR A 149 -11.91 0.83 -2.34
N TRP A 150 -13.24 0.80 -2.40
CA TRP A 150 -14.07 0.65 -1.19
C TRP A 150 -13.94 -0.73 -0.55
N ASN A 151 -13.79 -1.80 -1.34
CA ASN A 151 -13.54 -3.12 -0.78
C ASN A 151 -12.20 -3.14 -0.05
N ASP A 152 -11.12 -2.64 -0.65
CA ASP A 152 -9.81 -2.60 0.00
C ASP A 152 -9.87 -1.82 1.32
N PHE A 153 -10.52 -0.66 1.31
CA PHE A 153 -10.72 0.10 2.55
C PHE A 153 -11.53 -0.67 3.60
N ASN A 154 -12.74 -1.15 3.24
CA ASN A 154 -13.66 -1.78 4.19
C ASN A 154 -13.11 -3.06 4.81
N TYR A 155 -12.38 -3.87 4.04
CA TYR A 155 -11.86 -5.15 4.50
C TYR A 155 -10.53 -5.04 5.24
N TRP A 156 -9.76 -3.95 5.06
CA TRP A 156 -8.42 -3.85 5.65
C TRP A 156 -8.27 -2.75 6.71
N ALA A 157 -8.94 -1.60 6.58
CA ALA A 157 -8.73 -0.46 7.48
C ALA A 157 -9.08 -0.77 8.95
N GLU A 158 -10.09 -1.62 9.19
CA GLU A 158 -10.46 -2.05 10.54
C GLU A 158 -9.35 -2.84 11.24
N LYS A 159 -8.51 -3.56 10.48
CA LYS A 159 -7.42 -4.41 10.99
C LYS A 159 -6.22 -3.61 11.47
N ILE A 160 -6.12 -2.34 11.09
CA ILE A 160 -5.03 -1.47 11.52
C ILE A 160 -5.09 -1.37 13.05
N ASP A 161 -3.98 -1.68 13.71
CA ASP A 161 -3.86 -1.59 15.15
C ASP A 161 -3.92 -0.12 15.59
N GLN A 162 -4.21 0.08 16.87
CA GLN A 162 -4.27 1.42 17.47
C GLN A 162 -2.92 2.13 17.27
N GLU A 163 -2.97 3.42 16.92
CA GLU A 163 -1.79 4.22 16.56
C GLU A 163 -1.04 3.75 15.29
N GLY A 164 -1.57 2.76 14.56
CA GLY A 164 -1.08 2.32 13.26
C GLY A 164 -1.41 3.31 12.13
N LEU A 165 -0.90 3.03 10.94
CA LEU A 165 -0.98 3.94 9.80
C LEU A 165 -1.92 3.44 8.70
N LEU A 166 -2.64 4.37 8.08
CA LEU A 166 -3.34 4.19 6.81
C LEU A 166 -2.73 5.17 5.80
N MET A 167 -2.17 4.64 4.74
CA MET A 167 -1.58 5.40 3.63
C MET A 167 -2.42 5.13 2.39
N ILE A 168 -2.85 6.18 1.70
CA ILE A 168 -3.72 6.10 0.52
C ILE A 168 -3.08 6.89 -0.61
N HIS A 169 -2.89 6.26 -1.76
CA HIS A 169 -2.34 6.89 -2.97
C HIS A 169 -3.44 7.50 -3.85
N ASP A 170 -3.06 8.36 -4.80
CA ASP A 170 -3.96 8.96 -5.79
C ASP A 170 -5.16 9.72 -5.18
N VAL A 171 -4.94 10.42 -4.06
CA VAL A 171 -5.97 11.24 -3.41
C VAL A 171 -6.01 12.65 -4.02
N PHE A 172 -6.92 12.83 -4.97
CA PHE A 172 -7.17 14.09 -5.66
C PHE A 172 -8.45 14.79 -5.17
N ALA A 173 -8.30 15.99 -4.59
CA ALA A 173 -9.43 16.78 -4.12
C ALA A 173 -10.25 17.37 -5.28
N ASP A 174 -9.58 17.80 -6.36
CA ASP A 174 -10.20 18.18 -7.62
C ASP A 174 -10.39 16.93 -8.49
N GLN A 175 -11.59 16.74 -9.04
CA GLN A 175 -11.93 15.65 -9.95
C GLN A 175 -11.25 15.77 -11.32
N ASN A 176 -10.70 16.94 -11.65
CA ASN A 176 -9.94 17.14 -12.88
C ASN A 176 -8.51 16.59 -12.80
N ASP A 177 -8.01 16.35 -11.58
CA ASP A 177 -6.64 15.88 -11.35
C ASP A 177 -6.56 14.34 -11.26
N GLY A 178 -7.70 13.65 -11.06
CA GLY A 178 -7.74 12.19 -11.03
C GLY A 178 -9.09 11.61 -10.59
N GLY A 179 -9.10 10.28 -10.42
CA GLY A 179 -10.27 9.53 -9.98
C GLY A 179 -10.76 9.93 -8.58
N ARG A 180 -12.03 9.64 -8.28
CA ARG A 180 -12.68 9.98 -7.00
C ARG A 180 -12.55 8.94 -5.89
N PRO A 181 -12.53 7.62 -6.15
CA PRO A 181 -12.62 6.63 -5.07
C PRO A 181 -11.56 6.75 -3.97
N PRO A 182 -10.26 7.01 -4.24
CA PRO A 182 -9.28 7.22 -3.17
C PRO A 182 -9.59 8.43 -2.28
N PHE A 183 -10.06 9.53 -2.88
CA PHE A 183 -10.51 10.71 -2.13
C PHE A 183 -11.75 10.43 -1.27
N GLU A 184 -12.67 9.60 -1.76
CA GLU A 184 -13.85 9.18 -1.00
C GLU A 184 -13.48 8.38 0.25
N ILE A 185 -12.62 7.35 0.14
CA ILE A 185 -12.22 6.56 1.31
C ILE A 185 -11.36 7.37 2.29
N TYR A 186 -10.51 8.27 1.79
CA TYR A 186 -9.73 9.20 2.60
C TYR A 186 -10.64 10.13 3.42
N THR A 187 -11.60 10.78 2.76
CA THR A 187 -12.53 11.67 3.47
C THR A 187 -13.40 10.90 4.44
N TYR A 188 -13.89 9.71 4.06
CA TYR A 188 -14.66 8.84 4.96
C TYR A 188 -13.88 8.48 6.23
N ALA A 189 -12.62 8.06 6.10
CA ALA A 189 -11.77 7.69 7.24
C ALA A 189 -11.60 8.82 8.26
N ILE A 190 -11.45 10.07 7.78
CA ILE A 190 -11.37 11.26 8.63
C ILE A 190 -12.73 11.59 9.26
N HIS A 191 -13.81 11.56 8.49
CA HIS A 191 -15.14 11.96 8.97
C HIS A 191 -15.70 11.00 10.02
N MET A 192 -15.38 9.71 9.93
CA MET A 192 -15.77 8.72 10.94
C MET A 192 -15.07 8.94 12.29
N GLY A 193 -13.98 9.71 12.30
CA GLY A 193 -13.24 10.05 13.51
C GLY A 193 -12.35 8.92 14.03
N ASP A 194 -12.12 7.87 13.24
CA ASP A 194 -11.20 6.78 13.59
C ASP A 194 -9.74 7.11 13.24
N PHE A 195 -9.54 8.09 12.35
CA PHE A 195 -8.24 8.50 11.84
C PHE A 195 -8.08 10.02 11.84
N PHE A 196 -6.83 10.48 11.99
CA PHE A 196 -6.44 11.87 11.71
C PHE A 196 -5.28 11.92 10.70
N GLU A 197 -5.25 12.98 9.91
CA GLU A 197 -4.20 13.19 8.91
C GLU A 197 -2.88 13.61 9.58
N LEU A 198 -1.81 12.90 9.20
CA LEU A 198 -0.44 13.21 9.59
C LEU A 198 0.30 14.01 8.53
N ALA A 199 0.12 13.65 7.27
CA ALA A 199 0.87 14.24 6.16
C ALA A 199 0.14 14.11 4.83
N GLN A 200 0.44 15.07 3.97
CA GLN A 200 0.14 15.05 2.54
C GLN A 200 1.44 15.30 1.77
N VAL A 201 1.76 14.42 0.83
CA VAL A 201 2.88 14.61 -0.10
C VAL A 201 2.36 14.28 -1.50
N GLY A 202 2.22 15.29 -2.35
CA GLY A 202 1.55 15.14 -3.64
C GLY A 202 0.15 14.53 -3.49
N SER A 203 -0.08 13.39 -4.14
CA SER A 203 -1.33 12.62 -4.08
C SER A 203 -1.43 11.70 -2.85
N LEU A 204 -0.31 11.37 -2.21
CA LEU A 204 -0.27 10.51 -1.03
C LEU A 204 -0.91 11.21 0.18
N ARG A 205 -1.77 10.49 0.89
CA ARG A 205 -2.24 10.87 2.24
C ARG A 205 -1.80 9.83 3.26
N VAL A 206 -1.30 10.31 4.39
CA VAL A 206 -0.91 9.47 5.53
C VAL A 206 -1.80 9.84 6.71
N LEU A 207 -2.52 8.85 7.21
CA LEU A 207 -3.41 8.95 8.35
C LEU A 207 -2.91 8.06 9.48
N LYS A 208 -3.18 8.46 10.72
CA LYS A 208 -2.94 7.66 11.91
C LYS A 208 -4.25 7.27 12.56
N LYS A 209 -4.38 5.99 12.92
CA LYS A 209 -5.52 5.48 13.69
C LYS A 209 -5.46 6.00 15.11
N ILE A 210 -6.55 6.57 15.60
CA ILE A 210 -6.64 7.15 16.94
C ILE A 210 -6.66 6.04 17.98
N ALA A 211 -5.82 6.13 19.02
CA ALA A 211 -5.92 5.27 20.20
C ALA A 211 -7.32 5.31 20.86
N ASP A 212 -7.92 4.14 21.08
CA ASP A 212 -9.11 3.93 21.91
C ASP A 212 -8.84 4.45 23.33
N SER A 213 -9.14 5.72 23.60
CA SER A 213 -9.09 6.31 24.95
C SER A 213 -10.09 5.69 25.95
N LYS A 214 -10.89 4.70 25.52
CA LYS A 214 -12.05 4.15 26.24
C LYS A 214 -11.93 2.70 26.72
N LYS A 215 -10.86 1.95 26.43
CA LYS A 215 -10.75 0.56 26.93
C LYS A 215 -10.10 0.45 28.33
N ASP A 216 -9.31 1.42 28.75
CA ASP A 216 -8.64 1.38 30.06
C ASP A 216 -9.56 1.70 31.26
N ALA A 217 -10.71 2.33 31.04
CA ALA A 217 -11.66 2.64 32.12
C ALA A 217 -12.50 1.42 32.57
N SER A 218 -12.47 0.30 31.83
CA SER A 218 -13.21 -0.92 32.17
C SER A 218 -12.36 -2.01 32.84
N ALA A 219 -11.05 -1.80 32.96
CA ALA A 219 -10.13 -2.71 33.64
C ALA A 219 -9.84 -2.31 35.11
N LEU A 220 -10.49 -1.26 35.61
CA LEU A 220 -10.33 -0.74 36.98
C LEU A 220 -11.67 -0.59 37.74
N ALA A 221 -12.72 -1.30 37.33
CA ALA A 221 -14.00 -1.35 38.04
C ALA A 221 -14.26 -2.74 38.64
#